data_AF-A0A6M3KIY0-F1
#
_entry.id   AF-A0A6M3KIY0-F1
#
_cell.length_a   1.000
_cell.length_b   1.000
_cell.length_c   1.000
_cell.angle_alpha   90.00
_cell.angle_beta   90.00
_cell.angle_gamma   90.00
#
_symmetry.space_group_name_H-M   'P 1'
#
loop_
_entity.id
_entity.type
_entity.pdbx_description
1 polymer ?
#
loop_
_entity_poly.entity_id
_entity_poly.type
_entity_poly.pdbx_seq_one_letter_code
_entity_poly.pdbx_strand_id
1 'polypeptide(L)'
;MNASDLTLLAYSKLGLISPRAWDVEAFESYTKYAEKAYTGKLTKGDLNRGWKEGLAMMKGAFPKKWDEYERSKGLMTSSEAVPWEKVTFTKGTTDGDFYSLTFDIDGTPCELECDDLQLSNPEYVIRKMQFRAIKLIDCPYMGSASSKKNWIPGAVFMWLKSDRMNHAVRENLLDAVKESILDYAMRPLDFEAIVRPWDQIKDPIREGGFIYMPSPGLSTHVHKMTGREISRKLISTALSQLGAEEKRKGFNRKRFFSILYDKVSLENSETGIGEDIGADKAGAVRANKGWDGKFDDVRPEERGADASADGLAIEGAKGKVKDTDDTLSSVAPPKTEGAHEPFEVPF
;
A
#
# COMPACT_ATOMS: atom_id res chain seq x y z
N MET A 1 7.65 -34.80 13.97
CA MET A 1 8.51 -33.60 13.90
C MET A 1 9.02 -33.33 15.30
N ASN A 2 10.33 -33.21 15.50
CA ASN A 2 10.86 -33.08 16.84
C ASN A 2 10.64 -31.65 17.33
N ALA A 3 9.75 -31.49 18.31
CA ALA A 3 9.48 -30.21 18.96
C ALA A 3 10.78 -29.53 19.47
N SER A 4 11.81 -30.32 19.78
CA SER A 4 13.14 -29.85 20.20
C SER A 4 13.79 -28.88 19.23
N ASP A 5 13.66 -29.10 17.92
CA ASP A 5 14.41 -28.33 16.93
C ASP A 5 13.83 -26.92 16.75
N LEU A 6 12.49 -26.83 16.81
CA LEU A 6 11.77 -25.56 16.84
C LEU A 6 12.04 -24.79 18.13
N THR A 7 12.12 -25.48 19.26
CA THR A 7 12.42 -24.88 20.56
C THR A 7 13.84 -24.31 20.59
N LEU A 8 14.83 -25.06 20.08
CA LEU A 8 16.22 -24.58 19.96
C LEU A 8 16.35 -23.42 18.97
N LEU A 9 15.60 -23.46 17.86
CA LEU A 9 15.57 -22.34 16.93
C LEU A 9 14.99 -21.08 17.59
N ALA A 10 13.84 -21.19 18.27
CA ALA A 10 13.24 -20.08 19.01
C ALA A 10 14.21 -19.51 20.04
N TYR A 11 14.83 -20.37 20.85
CA TYR A 11 15.84 -20.01 21.84
C TYR A 11 17.03 -19.26 21.21
N SER A 12 17.53 -19.73 20.07
CA SER A 12 18.63 -19.07 19.37
C SER A 12 18.27 -17.65 18.91
N LYS A 13 17.03 -17.41 18.47
CA LYS A 13 16.58 -16.08 18.04
C LYS A 13 16.38 -15.15 19.24
N LEU A 14 15.83 -15.66 20.34
CA LEU A 14 15.69 -14.92 21.60
C LEU A 14 17.05 -14.51 22.19
N GLY A 15 18.08 -15.34 22.01
CA GLY A 15 19.44 -15.04 22.48
C GLY A 15 20.10 -13.85 21.75
N LEU A 16 19.81 -13.70 20.46
CA LEU A 16 20.42 -12.70 19.56
C LEU A 16 19.74 -11.34 19.62
N ILE A 17 18.48 -11.30 20.02
CA ILE A 17 17.63 -10.12 19.95
C ILE A 17 17.34 -9.60 21.36
N SER A 18 17.20 -8.28 21.48
CA SER A 18 16.87 -7.64 22.76
C SER A 18 15.57 -8.22 23.33
N PRO A 19 15.47 -8.43 24.66
CA PRO A 19 14.24 -8.91 25.30
C PRO A 19 12.98 -8.10 24.96
N ARG A 20 13.14 -6.82 24.64
CA ARG A 20 12.05 -5.93 24.23
C ARG A 20 11.50 -6.21 22.83
N ALA A 21 12.26 -6.88 21.98
CA ALA A 21 11.91 -7.19 20.59
C ALA A 21 11.60 -8.68 20.38
N TRP A 22 11.42 -9.44 21.45
CA TRP A 22 11.19 -10.88 21.36
C TRP A 22 9.90 -11.25 20.61
N ASP A 23 8.78 -10.61 20.90
CA ASP A 23 7.49 -10.94 20.27
C ASP A 23 7.33 -10.43 18.83
N VAL A 24 8.29 -9.64 18.34
CA VAL A 24 8.24 -9.04 17.01
C VAL A 24 9.41 -9.57 16.19
N GLU A 25 10.59 -8.99 16.35
CA GLU A 25 11.76 -9.32 15.53
C GLU A 25 12.23 -10.77 15.75
N ALA A 26 12.26 -11.23 17.00
CA ALA A 26 12.73 -12.59 17.26
C ALA A 26 11.70 -13.63 16.86
N PHE A 27 10.40 -13.35 17.05
CA PHE A 27 9.33 -14.23 16.59
C PHE A 27 9.25 -14.29 15.07
N GLU A 28 9.35 -13.15 14.38
CA GLU A 28 9.35 -13.07 12.91
C GLU A 28 10.58 -13.75 12.31
N SER A 29 11.77 -13.52 12.89
CA SER A 29 12.99 -14.23 12.50
C SER A 29 12.84 -15.74 12.74
N TYR A 30 12.21 -16.14 13.85
CA TYR A 30 11.95 -17.53 14.16
C TYR A 30 11.02 -18.18 13.13
N THR A 31 9.85 -17.59 12.85
CA THR A 31 8.87 -18.14 11.91
C THR A 31 9.43 -18.22 10.50
N LYS A 32 10.08 -17.15 10.02
CA LYS A 32 10.69 -17.11 8.68
C LYS A 32 11.76 -18.19 8.49
N TYR A 33 12.62 -18.40 9.50
CA TYR A 33 13.62 -19.45 9.43
C TYR A 33 13.00 -20.84 9.55
N ALA A 34 11.99 -21.03 10.40
CA ALA A 34 11.30 -22.31 10.55
C ALA A 34 10.57 -22.72 9.26
N GLU A 35 9.86 -21.79 8.62
CA GLU A 35 9.16 -22.04 7.36
C GLU A 35 10.12 -22.36 6.21
N LYS A 36 11.28 -21.70 6.17
CA LYS A 36 12.33 -21.95 5.16
C LYS A 36 13.04 -23.29 5.39
N ALA A 37 13.34 -23.63 6.65
CA ALA A 37 14.08 -24.84 7.00
C ALA A 37 13.20 -26.10 6.94
N TYR A 38 11.90 -25.97 7.17
CA TYR A 38 10.97 -27.09 7.29
C TYR A 38 9.77 -26.91 6.35
N THR A 39 10.00 -27.08 5.05
CA THR A 39 8.97 -26.91 4.02
C THR A 39 7.88 -27.99 4.13
N GLY A 40 6.62 -27.55 4.25
CA GLY A 40 5.42 -28.35 3.95
C GLY A 40 4.75 -29.14 5.09
N LYS A 41 5.17 -29.01 6.37
CA LYS A 41 4.55 -29.77 7.49
C LYS A 41 4.37 -29.01 8.81
N LEU A 42 4.78 -27.74 8.89
CA LEU A 42 4.63 -26.96 10.12
C LEU A 42 3.23 -26.39 10.25
N THR A 43 2.53 -26.73 11.34
CA THR A 43 1.31 -26.02 11.71
C THR A 43 1.63 -24.79 12.55
N LYS A 44 0.70 -23.82 12.58
CA LYS A 44 0.77 -22.69 13.52
C LYS A 44 0.85 -23.15 14.98
N GLY A 45 0.27 -24.30 15.30
CA GLY A 45 0.36 -24.92 16.63
C GLY A 45 1.79 -25.36 16.98
N ASP A 46 2.52 -25.93 16.02
CA ASP A 46 3.90 -26.36 16.22
C ASP A 46 4.85 -25.18 16.43
N LEU A 47 4.69 -24.11 15.63
CA LEU A 47 5.45 -22.87 15.78
C LEU A 47 5.21 -22.21 17.14
N ASN A 48 3.94 -22.12 17.56
CA ASN A 48 3.60 -21.54 18.85
C ASN A 48 4.12 -22.38 20.02
N ARG A 49 4.11 -23.71 19.90
CA ARG A 49 4.67 -24.60 20.92
C ARG A 49 6.18 -24.38 21.04
N GLY A 50 6.92 -24.42 19.93
CA GLY A 50 8.36 -24.19 19.92
C GLY A 50 8.75 -22.81 20.47
N TRP A 51 7.96 -21.77 20.14
CA TRP A 51 8.15 -20.44 20.69
C TRP A 51 7.96 -20.37 22.21
N LYS A 52 6.86 -20.94 22.73
CA LYS A 52 6.57 -20.97 24.17
C LYS A 52 7.64 -21.73 24.95
N GLU A 53 8.08 -22.87 24.44
CA GLU A 53 9.15 -23.65 25.04
C GLU A 53 10.49 -22.89 25.00
N GLY A 54 10.80 -22.20 23.90
CA GLY A 54 11.98 -21.34 23.80
C GLY A 54 11.99 -20.19 24.81
N LEU A 55 10.84 -19.54 25.02
CA LEU A 55 10.65 -18.54 26.07
C LEU A 55 10.83 -19.12 27.48
N ALA A 56 10.29 -20.32 27.73
CA ALA A 56 10.49 -21.02 29.01
C ALA A 56 11.98 -21.33 29.27
N MET A 57 12.73 -21.71 28.23
CA MET A 57 14.19 -21.88 28.34
C MET A 57 14.88 -20.55 28.66
N MET A 58 14.48 -19.43 28.04
CA MET A 58 15.05 -18.11 28.34
C MET A 58 14.77 -17.68 29.79
N LYS A 59 13.58 -17.99 30.33
CA LYS A 59 13.25 -17.74 31.74
C LYS A 59 14.20 -18.44 32.70
N GLY A 60 14.57 -19.70 32.40
CA GLY A 60 15.52 -20.47 33.20
C GLY A 60 16.98 -20.06 33.01
N ALA A 61 17.39 -19.81 31.77
CA ALA A 61 18.80 -19.57 31.42
C ALA A 61 19.25 -18.11 31.62
N PHE A 62 18.36 -17.13 31.43
CA PHE A 62 18.68 -15.70 31.46
C PHE A 62 17.63 -14.88 32.23
N PRO A 63 17.53 -15.04 33.56
CA PRO A 63 16.49 -14.39 34.37
C PRO A 63 16.50 -12.86 34.26
N LYS A 64 17.67 -12.22 34.18
CA LYS A 64 17.75 -10.75 34.00
C LYS A 64 17.13 -10.27 32.67
N LYS A 65 17.33 -11.03 31.59
CA LYS A 65 16.71 -10.74 30.28
C LYS A 65 15.21 -11.01 30.34
N TRP A 66 14.80 -12.06 31.04
CA TRP A 66 13.40 -12.37 31.29
C TRP A 66 12.68 -11.26 32.08
N ASP A 67 13.29 -10.75 33.14
CA ASP A 67 12.75 -9.64 33.94
C ASP A 67 12.62 -8.35 33.12
N GLU A 68 13.51 -8.13 32.14
CA GLU A 68 13.40 -7.00 31.21
C GLU A 68 12.25 -7.20 30.21
N TYR A 69 12.04 -8.43 29.74
CA TYR A 69 10.89 -8.79 28.91
C TYR A 69 9.57 -8.68 29.69
N GLU A 70 9.49 -9.13 30.95
CA GLU A 70 8.30 -8.96 31.77
C GLU A 70 8.04 -7.48 32.12
N ARG A 71 9.09 -6.68 32.33
CA ARG A 71 8.95 -5.22 32.50
C ARG A 71 8.51 -4.50 31.22
N SER A 72 8.97 -4.94 30.05
CA SER A 72 8.48 -4.38 28.77
C SER A 72 7.01 -4.73 28.53
N LYS A 73 6.55 -5.88 29.02
CA LYS A 73 5.12 -6.22 29.11
C LYS A 73 4.39 -5.36 30.16
N GLY A 74 5.06 -5.00 31.25
CA GLY A 74 4.53 -4.19 32.36
C GLY A 74 4.47 -2.67 32.12
N LEU A 75 5.22 -2.12 31.16
CA LEU A 75 5.05 -0.74 30.64
C LEU A 75 3.66 -0.52 29.97
N MET A 76 2.80 -1.53 29.93
CA MET A 76 1.43 -1.49 29.40
C MET A 76 0.34 -1.27 30.49
N THR A 77 0.58 -0.46 31.52
CA THR A 77 -0.51 -0.05 32.42
C THR A 77 -1.30 1.10 31.80
N SER A 78 -2.63 0.93 31.68
CA SER A 78 -3.54 1.78 30.89
C SER A 78 -3.64 3.25 31.31
N SER A 79 -3.13 3.65 32.47
CA SER A 79 -3.18 5.04 32.94
C SER A 79 -2.16 5.97 32.27
N GLU A 80 -1.17 5.44 31.55
CA GLU A 80 -0.15 6.19 30.82
C GLU A 80 -0.24 6.01 29.29
N ALA A 81 -1.35 5.44 28.81
CA ALA A 81 -1.56 5.27 27.38
C ALA A 81 -1.72 6.64 26.69
N VAL A 82 -0.97 6.84 25.61
CA VAL A 82 -1.20 7.95 24.69
C VAL A 82 -2.55 7.71 23.99
N PRO A 83 -3.54 8.58 24.16
CA PRO A 83 -4.80 8.46 23.45
C PRO A 83 -4.58 8.62 21.93
N TRP A 84 -5.35 7.89 21.12
CA TRP A 84 -5.20 7.88 19.66
C TRP A 84 -5.21 9.28 19.03
N GLU A 85 -5.98 10.20 19.61
CA GLU A 85 -6.11 11.58 19.15
C GLU A 85 -4.80 12.37 19.22
N LYS A 86 -3.83 11.92 20.04
CA LYS A 86 -2.49 12.49 20.13
C LYS A 86 -1.48 11.85 19.18
N VAL A 87 -1.87 10.83 18.42
CA VAL A 87 -1.06 10.25 17.35
C VAL A 87 -1.37 11.00 16.06
N THR A 88 -0.45 11.86 15.64
CA THR A 88 -0.65 12.69 14.45
C THR A 88 0.27 12.26 13.32
N PHE A 89 -0.28 12.08 12.13
CA PHE A 89 0.52 11.83 10.93
C PHE A 89 1.16 13.15 10.47
N THR A 90 2.48 13.14 10.31
CA THR A 90 3.25 14.35 9.99
C THR A 90 3.63 14.41 8.51
N LYS A 91 4.19 13.32 7.98
CA LYS A 91 4.63 13.20 6.58
C LYS A 91 4.75 11.73 6.19
N GLY A 92 4.75 11.46 4.89
CA GLY A 92 5.05 10.12 4.39
C GLY A 92 5.45 10.13 2.93
N THR A 93 6.21 9.11 2.53
CA THR A 93 6.59 8.81 1.15
C THR A 93 6.23 7.36 0.85
N THR A 94 6.09 7.04 -0.44
CA THR A 94 5.90 5.68 -0.91
C THR A 94 6.74 5.50 -2.16
N ASP A 95 7.12 4.26 -2.48
CA ASP A 95 7.73 3.85 -3.75
C ASP A 95 6.80 2.95 -4.59
N GLY A 96 5.53 2.82 -4.16
CA GLY A 96 4.53 1.94 -4.77
C GLY A 96 4.16 0.76 -3.88
N ASP A 97 5.16 -0.01 -3.43
CA ASP A 97 4.96 -1.23 -2.64
C ASP A 97 5.32 -1.03 -1.16
N PHE A 98 6.13 -0.02 -0.85
CA PHE A 98 6.55 0.37 0.49
C PHE A 98 6.12 1.79 0.83
N TYR A 99 5.93 2.02 2.12
CA TYR A 99 5.60 3.29 2.74
C TYR A 99 6.63 3.60 3.80
N SER A 100 7.09 4.85 3.82
CA SER A 100 7.83 5.44 4.93
C SER A 100 6.98 6.57 5.51
N LEU A 101 6.39 6.34 6.67
CA LEU A 101 5.44 7.23 7.32
C LEU A 101 6.04 7.78 8.62
N THR A 102 5.90 9.08 8.86
CA THR A 102 6.34 9.73 10.09
C THR A 102 5.12 10.20 10.87
N PHE A 103 5.11 9.87 12.16
CA PHE A 103 4.08 10.26 13.12
C PHE A 103 4.70 11.04 14.27
N ASP A 104 3.93 11.96 14.84
CA ASP A 104 4.22 12.53 16.15
C ASP A 104 3.29 11.87 17.18
N ILE A 105 3.90 11.20 18.15
CA ILE A 105 3.24 10.44 19.22
C ILE A 105 3.46 11.18 20.53
N ASP A 106 2.59 12.15 20.81
CA ASP A 106 2.65 12.99 22.02
C ASP A 106 4.03 13.68 22.17
N GLY A 107 4.47 14.36 21.10
CA GLY A 107 5.75 15.08 21.03
C GLY A 107 6.96 14.20 20.66
N THR A 108 6.75 12.91 20.35
CA THR A 108 7.83 11.97 19.98
C THR A 108 7.73 11.61 18.50
N PRO A 109 8.70 12.01 17.67
CA PRO A 109 8.71 11.63 16.27
C PRO A 109 8.98 10.12 16.12
N CYS A 110 8.17 9.46 15.32
CA CYS A 110 8.19 8.03 15.09
C CYS A 110 8.14 7.74 13.59
N GLU A 111 9.18 7.10 13.07
CA GLU A 111 9.23 6.63 11.69
C GLU A 111 8.76 5.18 11.59
N LEU A 112 7.85 4.93 10.65
CA LEU A 112 7.24 3.65 10.35
C LEU A 112 7.47 3.32 8.89
N GLU A 113 8.25 2.28 8.65
CA GLU A 113 8.40 1.67 7.33
C GLU A 113 7.54 0.43 7.23
N CYS A 114 6.72 0.30 6.20
CA CYS A 114 5.85 -0.86 6.00
C CYS A 114 5.44 -1.06 4.55
N ASP A 115 5.12 -2.28 4.15
CA ASP A 115 4.45 -2.59 2.88
C ASP A 115 2.91 -2.45 2.98
N ASP A 116 2.20 -2.64 1.86
CA ASP A 116 0.73 -2.62 1.80
C ASP A 116 0.06 -3.58 2.80
N LEU A 117 0.58 -4.81 2.92
CA LEU A 117 0.01 -5.85 3.81
C LEU A 117 0.18 -5.45 5.27
N GLN A 118 1.35 -4.92 5.62
CA GLN A 118 1.69 -4.44 6.95
C GLN A 118 0.91 -3.18 7.31
N LEU A 119 0.75 -2.24 6.37
CA LEU A 119 -0.04 -1.02 6.56
C LEU A 119 -1.52 -1.34 6.77
N SER A 120 -2.04 -2.38 6.11
CA SER A 120 -3.42 -2.84 6.29
C SER A 120 -3.70 -3.49 7.66
N ASN A 121 -2.64 -3.81 8.42
CA ASN A 121 -2.75 -4.48 9.70
C ASN A 121 -2.55 -3.49 10.87
N PRO A 122 -3.62 -3.08 11.58
CA PRO A 122 -3.51 -2.15 12.72
C PRO A 122 -2.59 -2.69 13.82
N GLU A 123 -2.56 -4.00 14.03
CA GLU A 123 -1.75 -4.59 15.11
C GLU A 123 -0.26 -4.48 14.80
N TYR A 124 0.12 -4.62 13.54
CA TYR A 124 1.50 -4.41 13.11
C TYR A 124 1.90 -2.94 13.32
N VAL A 125 1.10 -2.02 12.78
CA VAL A 125 1.37 -0.59 12.80
C VAL A 125 1.47 -0.06 14.23
N ILE A 126 0.47 -0.35 15.07
CA ILE A 126 0.44 0.13 16.45
C ILE A 126 1.59 -0.44 17.27
N ARG A 127 1.89 -1.74 17.15
CA ARG A 127 3.04 -2.32 17.86
C ARG A 127 4.36 -1.67 17.45
N LYS A 128 4.53 -1.38 16.16
CA LYS A 128 5.75 -0.77 15.64
C LYS A 128 5.88 0.69 16.11
N MET A 129 4.78 1.45 16.11
CA MET A 129 4.71 2.79 16.68
C MET A 129 5.02 2.80 18.18
N GLN A 130 4.37 1.94 18.96
CA GLN A 130 4.60 1.81 20.40
C GLN A 130 6.05 1.45 20.72
N PHE A 131 6.64 0.56 19.94
CA PHE A 131 8.05 0.16 20.07
C PHE A 131 9.01 1.31 19.79
N ARG A 132 8.79 2.05 18.70
CA ARG A 132 9.67 3.15 18.26
C ARG A 132 9.56 4.38 19.15
N ALA A 133 8.34 4.74 19.57
CA ALA A 133 8.12 5.87 20.45
C ALA A 133 8.33 5.54 21.94
N ILE A 134 8.43 4.25 22.29
CA ILE A 134 8.50 3.77 23.69
C ILE A 134 7.30 4.32 24.50
N LYS A 135 6.11 4.28 23.90
CA LYS A 135 4.86 4.75 24.51
C LYS A 135 3.75 3.75 24.23
N LEU A 136 2.89 3.50 25.22
CA LEU A 136 1.65 2.77 24.98
C LEU A 136 0.69 3.68 24.21
N ILE A 137 -0.04 3.12 23.24
CA ILE A 137 -1.03 3.86 22.44
C ILE A 137 -2.37 3.18 22.63
N ASP A 138 -3.36 3.91 23.10
CA ASP A 138 -4.75 3.46 23.16
C ASP A 138 -5.39 3.68 21.77
N CYS A 139 -5.41 2.63 20.95
CA CYS A 139 -5.88 2.70 19.57
C CYS A 139 -7.27 2.04 19.42
N PRO A 140 -8.29 2.78 18.94
CA PRO A 140 -9.66 2.28 18.84
C PRO A 140 -9.84 1.19 17.77
N TYR A 141 -8.85 1.01 16.90
CA TYR A 141 -8.85 0.01 15.83
C TYR A 141 -8.28 -1.34 16.29
N MET A 142 -7.86 -1.45 17.55
CA MET A 142 -7.34 -2.68 18.16
C MET A 142 -8.48 -3.45 18.84
N GLY A 143 -8.54 -4.77 18.64
CA GLY A 143 -9.51 -5.65 19.30
C GLY A 143 -10.48 -6.32 18.34
N SER A 144 -11.74 -5.86 18.31
CA SER A 144 -12.83 -6.54 17.60
C SER A 144 -12.64 -6.55 16.07
N ALA A 145 -13.20 -7.56 15.39
CA ALA A 145 -13.19 -7.60 13.92
C ALA A 145 -13.88 -6.38 13.30
N SER A 146 -14.88 -5.80 13.99
CA SER A 146 -15.55 -4.57 13.57
C SER A 146 -14.62 -3.35 13.68
N SER A 147 -13.85 -3.26 14.77
CA SER A 147 -12.86 -2.20 14.98
C SER A 147 -11.76 -2.24 13.91
N LYS A 148 -11.25 -3.45 13.60
CA LYS A 148 -10.22 -3.64 12.57
C LYS A 148 -10.70 -3.30 11.17
N LYS A 149 -11.97 -3.57 10.82
CA LYS A 149 -12.56 -3.18 9.53
C LYS A 149 -12.52 -1.68 9.29
N ASN A 150 -12.59 -0.88 10.36
CA ASN A 150 -12.56 0.57 10.28
C ASN A 150 -11.14 1.15 10.21
N TRP A 151 -10.09 0.34 10.31
CA TRP A 151 -8.69 0.80 10.26
C TRP A 151 -8.35 1.50 8.95
N ILE A 152 -8.57 0.81 7.82
CA ILE A 152 -8.28 1.33 6.48
C ILE A 152 -9.06 2.63 6.22
N PRO A 153 -10.41 2.65 6.34
CA PRO A 153 -11.17 3.86 6.05
C PRO A 153 -11.02 4.98 7.09
N GLY A 154 -10.78 4.64 8.36
CA GLY A 154 -10.77 5.58 9.49
C GLY A 154 -9.40 6.17 9.82
N ALA A 155 -8.30 5.47 9.54
CA ALA A 155 -6.94 5.92 9.80
C ALA A 155 -6.10 5.99 8.53
N VAL A 156 -5.92 4.86 7.84
CA VAL A 156 -4.97 4.76 6.72
C VAL A 156 -5.35 5.72 5.60
N PHE A 157 -6.62 5.76 5.18
CA PHE A 157 -7.06 6.69 4.14
C PHE A 157 -6.82 8.15 4.50
N MET A 158 -6.89 8.53 5.78
CA MET A 158 -6.61 9.92 6.17
C MET A 158 -5.13 10.26 5.99
N TRP A 159 -4.23 9.31 6.21
CA TRP A 159 -2.79 9.49 5.99
C TRP A 159 -2.46 9.53 4.50
N LEU A 160 -3.00 8.58 3.74
CA LEU A 160 -2.79 8.48 2.29
C LEU A 160 -3.43 9.66 1.53
N LYS A 161 -4.56 10.19 2.01
CA LYS A 161 -5.22 11.37 1.44
C LYS A 161 -4.49 12.68 1.74
N SER A 162 -3.47 12.69 2.60
CA SER A 162 -2.68 13.90 2.78
C SER A 162 -2.11 14.36 1.43
N ASP A 163 -2.22 15.66 1.13
CA ASP A 163 -1.83 16.22 -0.17
C ASP A 163 -0.38 15.87 -0.55
N ARG A 164 0.49 15.68 0.44
CA ARG A 164 1.89 15.28 0.24
C ARG A 164 2.05 13.84 -0.22
N MET A 165 1.27 12.89 0.32
CA MET A 165 1.31 11.50 -0.16
C MET A 165 0.62 11.35 -1.51
N ASN A 166 -0.50 12.04 -1.73
CA ASN A 166 -1.12 12.10 -3.06
C ASN A 166 -0.15 12.67 -4.10
N HIS A 167 0.63 13.70 -3.75
CA HIS A 167 1.68 14.22 -4.60
C HIS A 167 2.78 13.18 -4.86
N ALA A 168 3.27 12.49 -3.83
CA ALA A 168 4.31 11.45 -4.00
C ALA A 168 3.83 10.27 -4.86
N VAL A 169 2.63 9.74 -4.61
CA VAL A 169 2.01 8.68 -5.43
C VAL A 169 1.84 9.15 -6.88
N ARG A 170 1.45 10.41 -7.08
CA ARG A 170 1.29 10.98 -8.41
C ARG A 170 2.63 11.13 -9.14
N GLU A 171 3.69 11.56 -8.46
CA GLU A 171 5.04 11.66 -9.04
C GLU A 171 5.58 10.27 -9.40
N ASN A 172 5.49 9.28 -8.51
CA ASN A 172 5.93 7.91 -8.84
C ASN A 172 5.15 7.31 -10.01
N LEU A 173 3.83 7.53 -10.03
CA LEU A 173 3.01 7.09 -11.16
C LEU A 173 3.37 7.84 -12.44
N LEU A 174 3.70 9.13 -12.34
CA LEU A 174 4.14 9.94 -13.45
C LEU A 174 5.47 9.41 -14.01
N ASP A 175 6.41 9.02 -13.15
CA ASP A 175 7.69 8.44 -13.54
C ASP A 175 7.52 7.07 -14.19
N ALA A 176 6.71 6.17 -13.62
CA ALA A 176 6.37 4.90 -14.24
C ALA A 176 5.70 5.06 -15.62
N VAL A 177 4.87 6.11 -15.78
CA VAL A 177 4.26 6.45 -17.08
C VAL A 177 5.32 6.97 -18.07
N LYS A 178 6.28 7.79 -17.63
CA LYS A 178 7.39 8.25 -18.49
C LYS A 178 8.23 7.07 -18.97
N GLU A 179 8.65 6.18 -18.08
CA GLU A 179 9.42 4.98 -18.44
C GLU A 179 8.67 4.13 -19.47
N SER A 180 7.36 3.93 -19.27
CA SER A 180 6.55 3.19 -20.24
C SER A 180 6.43 3.88 -21.60
N ILE A 181 6.37 5.22 -21.64
CA ILE A 181 6.40 5.99 -22.88
C ILE A 181 7.73 5.82 -23.60
N LEU A 182 8.85 5.85 -22.86
CA LEU A 182 10.19 5.65 -23.42
C LEU A 182 10.39 4.23 -23.96
N ASP A 183 9.97 3.19 -23.21
CA ASP A 183 10.01 1.79 -23.70
C ASP A 183 9.19 1.62 -24.98
N TYR A 184 8.02 2.27 -25.07
CA TYR A 184 7.24 2.28 -26.30
C TYR A 184 8.02 2.95 -27.45
N ALA A 185 8.61 4.12 -27.19
CA ALA A 185 9.36 4.89 -28.19
C ALA A 185 10.62 4.14 -28.70
N MET A 186 11.19 3.23 -27.91
CA MET A 186 12.37 2.44 -28.26
C MET A 186 12.14 1.35 -29.32
N ARG A 187 10.90 1.12 -29.74
CA ARG A 187 10.56 0.10 -30.76
C ARG A 187 9.96 0.72 -32.03
N PRO A 188 10.59 1.74 -32.63
CA PRO A 188 10.00 2.38 -33.79
C PRO A 188 10.21 1.53 -35.04
N LEU A 189 9.23 1.57 -35.93
CA LEU A 189 9.35 1.09 -37.29
C LEU A 189 9.98 2.19 -38.15
N ASP A 190 10.90 1.82 -39.04
CA ASP A 190 11.51 2.79 -39.96
C ASP A 190 10.48 3.28 -40.99
N PHE A 191 10.37 4.60 -41.16
CA PHE A 191 9.37 5.22 -42.04
C PHE A 191 9.37 4.65 -43.46
N GLU A 192 10.55 4.40 -44.02
CA GLU A 192 10.74 3.89 -45.38
C GLU A 192 10.26 2.44 -45.57
N ALA A 193 10.17 1.68 -44.48
CA ALA A 193 9.77 0.27 -44.50
C ALA A 193 8.25 0.08 -44.44
N ILE A 194 7.46 1.13 -44.22
CA ILE A 194 6.02 1.04 -43.96
C ILE A 194 5.23 1.58 -45.15
N VAL A 195 4.26 0.79 -45.62
CA VAL A 195 3.24 1.29 -46.55
C VAL A 195 2.24 2.15 -45.79
N ARG A 196 2.11 3.43 -46.17
CA ARG A 196 1.26 4.44 -45.50
C ARG A 196 1.56 4.57 -43.99
N PRO A 197 2.76 5.04 -43.63
CA PRO A 197 3.20 5.14 -42.23
C PRO A 197 2.21 5.91 -41.35
N TRP A 198 1.64 7.01 -41.86
CA TRP A 198 0.70 7.84 -41.11
C TRP A 198 -0.69 7.23 -40.87
N ASP A 199 -1.00 6.09 -41.48
CA ASP A 199 -2.22 5.34 -41.21
C ASP A 199 -2.06 4.37 -40.02
N GLN A 200 -0.84 4.14 -39.54
CA GLN A 200 -0.58 3.30 -38.36
C GLN A 200 -1.23 3.86 -37.09
N ILE A 201 -1.71 2.95 -36.24
CA ILE A 201 -2.35 3.29 -34.96
C ILE A 201 -1.66 2.63 -33.76
N LYS A 202 -0.77 1.67 -34.01
CA LYS A 202 -0.28 0.74 -32.99
C LYS A 202 1.18 0.93 -32.64
N ASP A 203 2.05 1.08 -33.62
CA ASP A 203 3.51 1.06 -33.42
C ASP A 203 4.11 2.44 -33.69
N PRO A 204 5.19 2.83 -32.98
CA PRO A 204 5.88 4.09 -33.21
C PRO A 204 6.62 4.08 -34.55
N ILE A 205 6.87 5.26 -35.11
CA ILE A 205 7.50 5.43 -36.42
C ILE A 205 8.70 6.35 -36.29
N ARG A 206 9.84 5.96 -36.85
CA ARG A 206 11.04 6.80 -36.90
C ARG A 206 11.12 7.53 -38.24
N GLU A 207 11.14 8.87 -38.20
CA GLU A 207 11.29 9.72 -39.37
C GLU A 207 12.09 10.98 -38.99
N GLY A 208 13.15 11.29 -39.74
CA GLY A 208 13.84 12.59 -39.69
C GLY A 208 14.38 12.98 -38.31
N GLY A 209 14.93 12.02 -37.55
CA GLY A 209 15.46 12.26 -36.19
C GLY A 209 14.40 12.28 -35.08
N PHE A 210 13.13 12.05 -35.41
CA PHE A 210 12.03 11.97 -34.45
C PHE A 210 11.42 10.57 -34.42
N ILE A 211 10.87 10.22 -33.26
CA ILE A 211 9.97 9.09 -33.08
C ILE A 211 8.55 9.63 -32.93
N TYR A 212 7.66 9.22 -33.82
CA TYR A 212 6.24 9.54 -33.83
C TYR A 212 5.44 8.39 -33.24
N MET A 213 4.84 8.64 -32.08
CA MET A 213 4.04 7.69 -31.32
C MET A 213 2.55 7.89 -31.61
N PRO A 214 1.83 6.95 -32.26
CA PRO A 214 0.41 7.08 -32.45
C PRO A 214 -0.33 7.05 -31.11
N SER A 215 -1.18 8.03 -30.86
CA SER A 215 -1.87 8.18 -29.56
C SER A 215 -2.65 6.92 -29.11
N PRO A 216 -3.37 6.17 -29.97
CA PRO A 216 -4.05 4.95 -29.56
C PRO A 216 -3.09 3.84 -29.09
N GLY A 217 -2.03 3.58 -29.85
CA GLY A 217 -1.01 2.57 -29.54
C GLY A 217 -0.26 2.90 -28.26
N LEU A 218 0.13 4.17 -28.11
CA LEU A 218 0.79 4.66 -26.90
C LEU A 218 -0.07 4.45 -25.65
N SER A 219 -1.34 4.88 -25.67
CA SER A 219 -2.25 4.72 -24.52
C SER A 219 -2.43 3.25 -24.15
N THR A 220 -2.60 2.39 -25.16
CA THR A 220 -2.74 0.95 -24.97
C THR A 220 -1.50 0.33 -24.33
N HIS A 221 -0.30 0.72 -24.78
CA HIS A 221 0.96 0.24 -24.21
C HIS A 221 1.13 0.69 -22.75
N VAL A 222 0.89 1.98 -22.47
CA VAL A 222 0.99 2.53 -21.11
C VAL A 222 0.05 1.82 -20.14
N HIS A 223 -1.22 1.59 -20.52
CA HIS A 223 -2.16 0.85 -19.66
C HIS A 223 -1.69 -0.58 -19.40
N LYS A 224 -1.16 -1.24 -20.43
CA LYS A 224 -0.65 -2.60 -20.32
C LYS A 224 0.56 -2.69 -19.39
N MET A 225 1.52 -1.77 -19.52
CA MET A 225 2.75 -1.80 -18.74
C MET A 225 2.55 -1.36 -17.29
N THR A 226 1.64 -0.40 -17.05
CA THR A 226 1.33 0.06 -15.68
C THR A 226 0.30 -0.80 -14.96
N GLY A 227 -0.31 -1.78 -15.64
CA GLY A 227 -1.31 -2.70 -15.08
C GLY A 227 -2.65 -2.06 -14.72
N ARG A 228 -2.91 -0.81 -15.15
CA ARG A 228 -4.13 -0.05 -14.84
C ARG A 228 -4.47 0.97 -15.91
N GLU A 229 -5.73 1.40 -15.93
CA GLU A 229 -6.17 2.49 -16.80
C GLU A 229 -5.62 3.84 -16.27
N ILE A 230 -4.82 4.50 -17.10
CA ILE A 230 -4.15 5.77 -16.78
C ILE A 230 -4.92 6.92 -17.41
N SER A 231 -5.16 7.98 -16.65
CA SER A 231 -5.85 9.15 -17.20
C SER A 231 -5.06 9.79 -18.36
N ARG A 232 -5.78 10.25 -19.40
CA ARG A 232 -5.17 10.99 -20.53
C ARG A 232 -4.39 12.23 -20.06
N LYS A 233 -4.83 12.87 -18.97
CA LYS A 233 -4.16 14.04 -18.41
C LYS A 233 -2.76 13.69 -17.90
N LEU A 234 -2.61 12.55 -17.23
CA LEU A 234 -1.30 12.12 -16.70
C LEU A 234 -0.33 11.73 -17.83
N ILE A 235 -0.82 11.01 -18.85
CA ILE A 235 -0.02 10.69 -20.05
C ILE A 235 0.42 11.99 -20.75
N SER A 236 -0.47 12.97 -20.88
CA SER A 236 -0.13 14.28 -21.47
C SER A 236 0.90 15.05 -20.64
N THR A 237 0.82 14.99 -19.31
CA THR A 237 1.82 15.60 -18.43
C THR A 237 3.18 14.92 -18.58
N ALA A 238 3.24 13.59 -18.60
CA ALA A 238 4.48 12.83 -18.80
C ALA A 238 5.13 13.16 -20.16
N LEU A 239 4.33 13.15 -21.24
CA LEU A 239 4.79 13.51 -22.58
C LEU A 239 5.36 14.94 -22.63
N SER A 240 4.71 15.90 -21.97
CA SER A 240 5.22 17.26 -21.89
C SER A 240 6.54 17.35 -21.15
N GLN A 241 6.72 16.58 -20.07
CA GLN A 241 7.97 16.57 -19.31
C GLN A 241 9.12 15.91 -20.07
N LEU A 242 8.83 14.88 -20.89
CA LEU A 242 9.78 14.29 -21.84
C LEU A 242 10.07 15.19 -23.06
N GLY A 243 9.41 16.36 -23.16
CA GLY A 243 9.56 17.28 -24.27
C GLY A 243 8.98 16.76 -25.60
N ALA A 244 7.97 15.89 -25.53
CA ALA A 244 7.24 15.43 -26.70
C ALA A 244 6.18 16.44 -27.13
N GLU A 245 5.97 16.56 -28.44
CA GLU A 245 5.00 17.49 -29.04
C GLU A 245 3.85 16.75 -29.71
N GLU A 246 2.60 17.22 -29.56
CA GLU A 246 1.48 16.69 -30.34
C GLU A 246 1.60 17.14 -31.80
N LYS A 247 1.53 16.18 -32.73
CA LYS A 247 1.51 16.41 -34.17
C LYS A 247 0.27 15.75 -34.78
N ARG A 248 -0.23 16.37 -35.85
CA ARG A 248 -1.31 15.83 -36.68
C ARG A 248 -0.72 15.40 -38.02
N LYS A 249 -0.77 14.11 -38.32
CA LYS A 249 -0.14 13.53 -39.53
C LYS A 249 -1.14 12.69 -40.32
N GLY A 250 -0.85 12.49 -41.61
CA GLY A 250 -1.68 11.73 -42.54
C GLY A 250 -2.95 12.45 -43.00
N PHE A 251 -3.65 11.84 -43.97
CA PHE A 251 -4.86 12.41 -44.59
C PHE A 251 -5.97 12.66 -43.56
N ASN A 252 -6.12 11.74 -42.60
CA ASN A 252 -7.13 11.82 -41.54
C ASN A 252 -6.68 12.64 -40.31
N ARG A 253 -5.53 13.35 -40.40
CA ARG A 253 -4.98 14.17 -39.29
C ARG A 253 -4.95 13.41 -37.95
N LYS A 254 -4.45 12.16 -37.98
CA LYS A 254 -4.33 11.32 -36.79
C LYS A 254 -3.36 11.97 -35.79
N ARG A 255 -3.61 11.73 -34.51
CA ARG A 255 -2.77 12.24 -33.40
C ARG A 255 -1.53 11.38 -33.22
N PHE A 256 -0.38 12.03 -33.30
CA PHE A 256 0.91 11.49 -32.92
C PHE A 256 1.54 12.37 -31.86
N PHE A 257 2.38 11.78 -31.03
CA PHE A 257 3.32 12.51 -30.19
C PHE A 257 4.73 12.31 -30.73
N SER A 258 5.44 13.38 -31.02
CA SER A 258 6.80 13.34 -31.55
C SER A 258 7.81 13.65 -30.45
N ILE A 259 8.81 12.78 -30.28
CA ILE A 259 9.96 13.00 -29.40
C ILE A 259 11.25 12.88 -30.21
N LEU A 260 12.28 13.64 -29.85
CA LEU A 260 13.60 13.53 -30.48
C LEU A 260 14.23 12.17 -30.16
N TYR A 261 14.76 11.49 -31.17
CA TYR A 261 15.36 10.17 -31.03
C TYR A 261 16.51 10.16 -29.99
N ASP A 262 17.34 11.20 -30.02
CA ASP A 262 18.51 11.32 -29.13
C ASP A 262 18.09 11.46 -27.66
N LYS A 263 16.94 12.06 -27.37
CA LYS A 263 16.41 12.15 -25.99
C LYS A 263 16.01 10.79 -25.44
N VAL A 264 15.45 9.92 -26.29
CA VAL A 264 15.06 8.55 -25.91
C VAL A 264 16.29 7.67 -25.68
N SER A 265 17.39 7.95 -26.39
CA SER A 265 18.65 7.20 -26.28
C SER A 265 19.52 7.66 -25.09
N LEU A 266 19.53 8.96 -24.77
CA LEU A 266 20.32 9.51 -23.65
C LEU A 266 19.80 9.10 -22.27
N GLU A 267 18.49 9.14 -22.04
CA GLU A 267 17.89 8.78 -20.73
C GLU A 267 18.08 7.30 -20.36
N ASN A 268 18.30 6.41 -21.35
CA ASN A 268 18.63 5.01 -21.13
C ASN A 268 20.14 4.74 -20.98
N SER A 269 20.99 5.72 -21.33
CA SER A 269 22.45 5.59 -21.17
C SER A 269 22.93 5.94 -19.75
N GLU A 270 22.16 6.73 -19.00
CA GLU A 270 22.48 7.09 -17.61
C GLU A 270 22.10 6.01 -16.58
N THR A 271 21.31 4.99 -16.98
CA THR A 271 20.99 3.81 -16.14
C THR A 271 21.87 2.59 -16.42
N GLY A 272 22.81 2.67 -17.36
CA GLY A 272 23.68 1.57 -17.77
C GLY A 272 25.09 1.65 -17.20
N ILE A 273 25.29 1.21 -15.96
CA ILE A 273 26.63 0.79 -15.51
C ILE A 273 26.89 -0.61 -16.07
N GLY A 274 27.95 -0.76 -16.87
CA GLY A 274 28.70 -2.02 -16.99
C GLY A 274 28.85 -2.61 -18.39
N GLU A 275 29.91 -2.16 -19.07
CA GLU A 275 30.90 -2.93 -19.83
C GLU A 275 30.49 -4.10 -20.75
N ASP A 276 30.97 -3.95 -21.98
CA ASP A 276 31.27 -5.00 -22.96
C ASP A 276 31.80 -6.31 -22.35
N ILE A 277 31.05 -7.41 -22.51
CA ILE A 277 31.64 -8.74 -22.75
C ILE A 277 30.85 -9.42 -23.87
N GLY A 278 31.56 -9.74 -24.95
CA GLY A 278 31.03 -10.31 -26.17
C GLY A 278 30.51 -11.75 -26.04
N ALA A 279 29.62 -12.07 -26.99
CA ALA A 279 29.35 -13.37 -27.60
C ALA A 279 29.48 -14.64 -26.73
N ASP A 280 28.35 -15.25 -26.36
CA ASP A 280 27.90 -16.50 -26.99
C ASP A 280 26.56 -17.02 -26.43
N LYS A 281 25.71 -17.46 -27.36
CA LYS A 281 24.71 -18.55 -27.30
C LYS A 281 23.70 -18.67 -26.14
N ALA A 282 22.44 -18.54 -26.56
CA ALA A 282 21.32 -19.45 -26.33
C ALA A 282 20.77 -19.66 -24.89
N GLY A 283 19.50 -19.24 -24.74
CA GLY A 283 18.50 -19.99 -23.99
C GLY A 283 18.21 -19.53 -22.57
N ALA A 284 17.15 -18.73 -22.40
CA ALA A 284 16.14 -18.92 -21.34
C ALA A 284 15.07 -17.82 -21.44
N VAL A 285 14.00 -18.10 -22.17
CA VAL A 285 12.72 -17.42 -21.96
C VAL A 285 12.18 -17.92 -20.62
N ARG A 286 12.26 -17.11 -19.55
CA ARG A 286 11.45 -17.31 -18.35
C ARG A 286 10.14 -16.58 -18.51
N ALA A 287 9.08 -17.36 -18.73
CA ALA A 287 7.70 -16.92 -18.69
C ALA A 287 7.34 -16.42 -17.28
N ASN A 288 6.96 -15.15 -17.16
CA ASN A 288 6.15 -14.70 -16.03
C ASN A 288 4.70 -15.12 -16.29
N LYS A 289 4.21 -16.08 -15.49
CA LYS A 289 2.79 -16.41 -15.42
C LYS A 289 2.05 -15.19 -14.86
N GLY A 290 1.17 -14.63 -15.70
CA GLY A 290 0.21 -13.62 -15.31
C GLY A 290 -0.76 -14.16 -14.26
N TRP A 291 -1.17 -13.26 -13.38
CA TRP A 291 -2.19 -13.47 -12.37
C TRP A 291 -3.54 -13.16 -13.02
N ASP A 292 -4.41 -14.17 -13.15
CA ASP A 292 -5.80 -14.03 -13.61
C ASP A 292 -6.71 -13.84 -12.38
N GLY A 293 -6.98 -12.59 -12.01
CA GLY A 293 -7.95 -12.22 -10.99
C GLY A 293 -9.19 -11.61 -11.63
N LYS A 294 -10.23 -12.43 -11.85
CA LYS A 294 -11.56 -11.97 -12.25
C LYS A 294 -12.18 -11.12 -11.14
N PHE A 295 -12.52 -9.87 -11.43
CA PHE A 295 -13.48 -9.11 -10.66
C PHE A 295 -14.86 -9.46 -11.23
N ASP A 296 -15.63 -10.25 -10.49
CA ASP A 296 -17.06 -10.43 -10.81
C ASP A 296 -17.82 -9.19 -10.37
N ASP A 297 -18.49 -8.57 -11.35
CA ASP A 297 -19.44 -7.49 -11.21
C ASP A 297 -20.58 -7.88 -10.26
N VAL A 298 -20.74 -7.14 -9.17
CA VAL A 298 -21.99 -7.16 -8.39
C VAL A 298 -22.79 -5.93 -8.78
N ARG A 299 -23.80 -6.14 -9.63
CA ARG A 299 -25.00 -5.29 -9.69
C ARG A 299 -26.22 -6.08 -9.22
N PRO A 300 -27.22 -5.39 -8.63
CA PRO A 300 -28.28 -6.02 -7.86
C PRO A 300 -29.52 -6.35 -8.71
N GLU A 301 -30.40 -7.14 -8.09
CA GLU A 301 -31.77 -7.50 -8.47
C GLU A 301 -31.93 -8.71 -9.41
N GLU A 302 -32.46 -9.80 -8.87
CA GLU A 302 -33.83 -10.24 -9.19
C GLU A 302 -34.32 -11.32 -8.22
N ARG A 303 -35.61 -11.24 -7.90
CA ARG A 303 -36.37 -12.12 -7.00
C ARG A 303 -36.71 -13.44 -7.69
N GLY A 304 -36.78 -14.52 -6.90
CA GLY A 304 -37.46 -15.79 -7.22
C GLY A 304 -37.02 -16.84 -6.20
N ALA A 305 -37.70 -16.96 -5.05
CA ALA A 305 -38.89 -17.78 -4.80
C ALA A 305 -38.62 -19.30 -4.75
N ASP A 306 -39.05 -19.86 -3.62
CA ASP A 306 -39.29 -21.27 -3.27
C ASP A 306 -38.08 -22.18 -2.96
N ALA A 307 -38.09 -23.04 -1.94
CA ALA A 307 -38.94 -23.30 -0.78
C ALA A 307 -38.23 -24.37 0.09
N SER A 308 -38.84 -24.67 1.24
CA SER A 308 -38.56 -25.74 2.23
C SER A 308 -37.56 -25.37 3.34
N ALA A 309 -38.04 -24.96 4.51
CA ALA A 309 -38.70 -25.74 5.57
C ALA A 309 -37.68 -26.27 6.58
N ASP A 310 -37.55 -25.58 7.71
CA ASP A 310 -37.86 -26.19 8.99
C ASP A 310 -38.10 -25.10 10.04
N GLY A 311 -39.25 -25.23 10.70
CA GLY A 311 -39.81 -24.20 11.56
C GLY A 311 -39.34 -24.27 12.99
N LEU A 312 -39.53 -23.15 13.68
CA LEU A 312 -39.91 -23.12 15.09
C LEU A 312 -40.66 -21.81 15.35
N ALA A 313 -41.91 -21.96 15.78
CA ALA A 313 -42.84 -20.94 16.21
C ALA A 313 -42.28 -20.18 17.44
N ILE A 314 -42.75 -18.98 17.81
CA ILE A 314 -44.05 -18.73 18.47
C ILE A 314 -44.27 -17.20 18.54
N GLU A 315 -45.52 -16.78 18.23
CA GLU A 315 -46.35 -15.66 18.73
C GLU A 315 -45.72 -14.29 19.07
N GLY A 316 -46.26 -13.12 18.72
CA GLY A 316 -47.63 -12.75 18.38
C GLY A 316 -47.97 -11.44 19.10
N ALA A 317 -47.99 -10.31 18.39
CA ALA A 317 -48.69 -9.10 18.84
C ALA A 317 -48.98 -8.19 17.63
N LYS A 318 -50.23 -8.25 17.15
CA LYS A 318 -50.83 -7.27 16.24
C LYS A 318 -51.31 -6.06 17.06
N GLY A 319 -51.04 -4.85 16.59
CA GLY A 319 -51.71 -3.63 17.05
C GLY A 319 -51.65 -2.56 15.97
N LYS A 320 -52.83 -2.22 15.43
CA LYS A 320 -53.05 -1.30 14.29
C LYS A 320 -52.79 0.17 14.63
N VAL A 321 -52.23 0.86 13.63
CA VAL A 321 -52.42 2.23 13.13
C VAL A 321 -53.39 3.16 13.90
N LYS A 322 -52.92 4.38 14.19
CA LYS A 322 -53.74 5.59 14.08
C LYS A 322 -52.88 6.81 13.74
N ASP A 323 -53.26 7.47 12.64
CA ASP A 323 -52.77 8.77 12.20
C ASP A 323 -53.08 9.89 13.19
N THR A 324 -52.17 10.86 13.30
CA THR A 324 -52.48 12.30 13.39
C THR A 324 -51.26 13.11 12.94
N ASP A 325 -51.47 13.92 11.90
CA ASP A 325 -50.70 15.12 11.58
C ASP A 325 -50.55 16.04 12.79
N ASP A 326 -49.39 16.68 12.95
CA ASP A 326 -49.31 18.13 13.17
C ASP A 326 -47.85 18.66 13.18
N THR A 327 -47.55 19.44 12.14
CA THR A 327 -46.87 20.75 12.11
C THR A 327 -45.44 21.03 12.66
N LEU A 328 -44.77 21.89 11.87
CA LEU A 328 -43.71 22.87 12.17
C LEU A 328 -42.25 22.36 12.15
N SER A 329 -41.48 22.64 11.10
CA SER A 329 -40.89 23.93 10.69
C SER A 329 -39.48 24.14 11.26
N SER A 330 -38.56 24.30 10.32
CA SER A 330 -37.16 24.76 10.39
C SER A 330 -36.82 25.77 11.50
N VAL A 331 -35.69 25.56 12.16
CA VAL A 331 -34.93 26.61 12.85
C VAL A 331 -33.44 26.49 12.48
N ALA A 332 -32.89 27.60 12.00
CA ALA A 332 -31.51 27.84 11.61
C ALA A 332 -30.57 28.07 12.83
N PRO A 333 -29.23 28.05 12.66
CA PRO A 333 -28.30 28.09 13.79
C PRO A 333 -28.01 29.53 14.26
N PRO A 334 -27.64 29.75 15.53
CA PRO A 334 -27.26 31.07 16.02
C PRO A 334 -25.78 31.40 15.73
N LYS A 335 -25.56 32.64 15.29
CA LYS A 335 -24.27 33.34 15.31
C LYS A 335 -24.01 33.88 16.73
N THR A 336 -22.75 33.87 17.17
CA THR A 336 -22.28 34.68 18.30
C THR A 336 -21.04 35.48 17.87
N GLU A 337 -21.20 36.80 17.87
CA GLU A 337 -20.15 37.82 17.87
C GLU A 337 -20.17 38.53 19.24
N GLY A 338 -18.99 39.03 19.66
CA GLY A 338 -18.79 39.89 20.84
C GLY A 338 -17.72 39.32 21.78
N ALA A 339 -16.43 39.56 21.58
CA ALA A 339 -15.67 40.79 21.88
C ALA A 339 -15.71 41.18 23.38
N HIS A 340 -14.63 40.88 24.10
CA HIS A 340 -14.07 41.74 25.14
C HIS A 340 -12.55 41.50 25.26
N GLU A 341 -11.85 42.62 25.36
CA GLU A 341 -10.41 42.89 25.26
C GLU A 341 -9.63 42.58 26.58
N PRO A 342 -8.30 42.82 26.64
CA PRO A 342 -7.34 41.95 27.31
C PRO A 342 -7.06 42.33 28.77
N PHE A 343 -6.50 41.38 29.52
CA PHE A 343 -5.90 41.64 30.83
C PHE A 343 -4.38 41.45 30.74
N GLU A 344 -3.65 42.47 31.15
CA GLU A 344 -2.20 42.56 31.09
C GLU A 344 -1.60 42.54 32.52
N VAL A 345 -0.50 41.77 32.66
CA VAL A 345 0.67 41.86 33.59
C VAL A 345 0.48 41.71 35.12
N PRO A 346 1.55 41.50 35.93
CA PRO A 346 2.90 40.92 35.70
C PRO A 346 3.40 39.93 36.82
N PHE A 347 4.61 39.39 36.56
CA PHE A 347 5.58 38.66 37.41
C PHE A 347 5.61 37.13 37.34
#